data_AF-K2MUF3-F1
#
_entry.id   AF-K2MUF3-F1
#
_cell.length_a   1.000
_cell.length_b   1.000
_cell.length_c   1.000
_cell.angle_alpha   90.00
_cell.angle_beta   90.00
_cell.angle_gamma   90.00
#
_symmetry.space_group_name_H-M   'P 1'
#
loop_
_entity.id
_entity.type
_entity.pdbx_description
1 polymer ?
#
loop_
_entity_poly.entity_id
_entity_poly.type
_entity_poly.pdbx_seq_one_letter_code
_entity_poly.pdbx_strand_id
1 'polypeptide(L)'
;IHCVGKRLLVDPTARRLGGNNGTDVIPLMVVPLMLDLMDFWSMMCNVNAPIPLLVLVRNGRGAMPSFYPREHGSLSGRSGRLVASRHPENVGRRAAVSIGSRLALSLPREEVLFVFVANSDVKLSPGLLSNLPRDVRETTRHDAARMDALAAEVANEPSECSPVLRRGLRVPRSRVKDDRLSTSALLSDRIHCASAKGRETAFSRHYGHFCAYHKSS
;
A
#
# COMPACT_ATOMS: atom_id res chain seq x y z
N ILE A 1 1.02 18.32 12.71
CA ILE A 1 -0.16 18.49 11.81
C ILE A 1 0.24 19.11 10.46
N HIS A 2 0.85 20.31 10.40
CA HIS A 2 1.28 20.95 9.14
C HIS A 2 2.22 20.08 8.27
N CYS A 3 3.06 19.27 8.91
CA CYS A 3 3.96 18.36 8.19
C CYS A 3 3.21 17.32 7.34
N VAL A 4 2.08 16.77 7.81
CA VAL A 4 1.28 15.79 7.05
C VAL A 4 0.68 16.43 5.81
N GLY A 5 0.11 17.64 5.93
CA GLY A 5 -0.37 18.40 4.77
C GLY A 5 0.73 18.60 3.73
N LYS A 6 1.93 18.99 4.18
CA LYS A 6 3.11 19.13 3.31
C LYS A 6 3.47 17.81 2.60
N ARG A 7 3.43 16.66 3.29
CA ARG A 7 3.69 15.35 2.66
C ARG A 7 2.62 14.97 1.65
N LEU A 8 1.36 15.24 1.95
CA LEU A 8 0.25 15.06 1.00
C LEU A 8 0.26 16.08 -0.15
N LEU A 9 1.21 17.03 -0.13
CA LEU A 9 1.27 18.19 -1.02
C LEU A 9 -0.08 18.93 -1.06
N VAL A 10 -0.69 19.08 0.10
CA VAL A 10 -1.89 19.87 0.33
C VAL A 10 -1.46 21.12 1.07
N ASP A 11 -1.71 22.28 0.47
CA ASP A 11 -1.59 23.56 1.15
C ASP A 11 -2.96 23.90 1.78
N PRO A 12 -3.13 23.73 3.10
CA PRO A 12 -4.40 24.02 3.76
C PRO A 12 -4.70 25.52 3.80
N THR A 13 -3.68 26.38 3.76
CA THR A 13 -3.80 27.84 3.85
C THR A 13 -4.20 28.42 2.50
N ALA A 14 -3.54 27.98 1.42
CA ALA A 14 -3.85 28.41 0.06
C ALA A 14 -4.99 27.60 -0.61
N ARG A 15 -5.46 26.52 0.03
CA ARG A 15 -6.41 25.54 -0.53
C ARG A 15 -5.97 24.97 -1.88
N ARG A 16 -4.67 24.73 -2.07
CA ARG A 16 -4.08 24.25 -3.33
C ARG A 16 -3.51 22.84 -3.19
N LEU A 17 -3.48 22.14 -4.31
CA LEU A 17 -2.83 20.83 -4.46
C LEU A 17 -1.51 21.01 -5.21
N GLY A 18 -0.43 20.44 -4.68
CA GLY A 18 0.86 20.36 -5.36
C GLY A 18 0.90 19.23 -6.40
N GLY A 19 1.78 19.35 -7.39
CA GLY A 19 1.94 18.36 -8.46
C GLY A 19 2.39 16.99 -7.94
N ASN A 20 1.86 15.92 -8.52
CA ASN A 20 2.08 14.52 -8.12
C ASN A 20 2.99 13.72 -9.07
N ASN A 21 3.56 14.36 -10.09
CA ASN A 21 4.31 13.70 -11.18
C ASN A 21 5.82 13.55 -10.92
N GLY A 22 6.29 13.81 -9.69
CA GLY A 22 7.71 13.69 -9.34
C GLY A 22 8.18 12.23 -9.29
N THR A 23 9.44 11.97 -9.65
CA THR A 23 10.05 10.63 -9.53
C THR A 23 10.48 10.31 -8.09
N ASP A 24 10.54 11.32 -7.23
CA ASP A 24 10.94 11.30 -5.83
C ASP A 24 9.74 11.12 -4.85
N VAL A 25 8.55 10.81 -5.37
CA VAL A 25 7.35 10.63 -4.54
C VAL A 25 7.09 9.17 -4.19
N ILE A 26 6.58 8.92 -2.99
CA ILE A 26 5.97 7.65 -2.59
C ILE A 26 4.52 7.69 -3.07
N PRO A 27 4.14 6.94 -4.12
CA PRO A 27 2.86 7.15 -4.78
C PRO A 27 1.68 6.77 -3.89
N LEU A 28 1.81 5.69 -3.10
CA LEU A 28 0.82 5.29 -2.09
C LEU A 28 1.53 4.78 -0.83
N MET A 29 1.12 5.30 0.32
CA MET A 29 1.55 4.82 1.64
C MET A 29 0.39 4.24 2.42
N VAL A 30 0.58 3.06 3.02
CA VAL A 30 -0.39 2.42 3.92
C VAL A 30 0.16 2.43 5.33
N VAL A 31 -0.62 2.98 6.26
CA VAL A 31 -0.28 3.00 7.68
C VAL A 31 -1.42 2.35 8.47
N PRO A 32 -1.24 1.10 8.93
CA PRO A 32 -2.08 0.51 9.96
C PRO A 32 -1.86 1.29 11.26
N LEU A 33 -2.94 1.78 11.86
CA LEU A 33 -2.90 2.60 13.06
C LEU A 33 -3.81 2.02 14.13
N MET A 34 -3.32 1.93 15.37
CA MET A 34 -4.12 1.50 16.51
C MET A 34 -4.34 2.65 17.50
N LEU A 35 -3.42 2.83 18.45
CA LEU A 35 -3.50 3.79 19.56
C LEU A 35 -2.31 4.76 19.59
N ASP A 36 -1.50 4.75 18.55
CA ASP A 36 -0.17 5.34 18.43
C ASP A 36 -0.15 6.57 17.50
N LEU A 37 -1.14 7.46 17.68
CA LEU A 37 -1.28 8.67 16.88
C LEU A 37 -0.10 9.62 17.05
N MET A 38 0.45 9.73 18.25
CA MET A 38 1.61 10.60 18.49
C MET A 38 2.83 10.09 17.72
N ASP A 39 3.05 8.78 17.74
CA ASP A 39 4.12 8.15 16.96
C ASP A 39 3.89 8.33 15.46
N PHE A 40 2.65 8.16 14.99
CA PHE A 40 2.29 8.47 13.61
C PHE A 40 2.69 9.90 13.21
N TRP A 41 2.35 10.91 14.03
CA TRP A 41 2.69 12.30 13.71
C TRP A 41 4.20 12.50 13.65
N SER A 42 4.92 11.90 14.60
CA SER A 42 6.38 11.92 14.65
C SER A 42 6.99 11.30 13.39
N MET A 43 6.53 10.11 13.00
CA MET A 43 6.94 9.42 11.78
C MET A 43 6.65 10.28 10.55
N MET A 44 5.43 10.79 10.37
CA MET A 44 5.08 11.59 9.18
C MET A 44 5.85 12.90 9.08
N CYS A 45 6.21 13.51 10.22
CA CYS A 45 7.06 14.69 10.21
C CYS A 45 8.53 14.36 9.89
N ASN A 46 8.96 13.12 10.16
CA ASN A 46 10.30 12.62 9.80
C ASN A 46 10.40 12.18 8.33
N VAL A 47 9.32 11.72 7.71
CA VAL A 47 9.30 11.42 6.28
C VAL A 47 9.69 12.66 5.48
N ASN A 48 10.69 12.56 4.60
CA ASN A 48 11.17 13.65 3.75
C ASN A 48 10.66 13.59 2.31
N ALA A 49 10.08 12.47 1.87
CA ALA A 49 9.46 12.32 0.55
C ALA A 49 8.00 12.83 0.52
N PRO A 50 7.49 13.28 -0.63
CA PRO A 50 6.06 13.49 -0.86
C PRO A 50 5.30 12.15 -0.89
N ILE A 51 4.06 12.16 -0.42
CA ILE A 51 3.13 11.03 -0.38
C ILE A 51 1.77 11.51 -0.91
N PRO A 52 1.52 11.48 -2.23
CA PRO A 52 0.27 12.01 -2.79
C PRO A 52 -0.99 11.27 -2.32
N LEU A 53 -0.87 9.99 -1.95
CA LEU A 53 -1.96 9.17 -1.45
C LEU A 53 -1.55 8.44 -0.17
N LEU A 54 -2.21 8.78 0.94
CA LEU A 54 -2.04 8.14 2.23
C LEU A 54 -3.30 7.38 2.62
N VAL A 55 -3.14 6.09 2.91
CA VAL A 55 -4.20 5.20 3.42
C VAL A 55 -3.95 4.94 4.90
N LEU A 56 -4.83 5.47 5.75
CA LEU A 56 -4.84 5.18 7.17
C LEU A 56 -5.87 4.09 7.45
N VAL A 57 -5.42 2.96 7.99
CA VAL A 57 -6.33 1.90 8.43
C VAL A 57 -6.35 1.90 9.95
N ARG A 58 -7.40 2.49 10.52
CA ARG A 58 -7.58 2.61 11.95
C ARG A 58 -8.23 1.34 12.51
N ASN A 59 -7.55 0.70 13.44
CA ASN A 59 -7.98 -0.49 14.13
C ASN A 59 -8.36 -0.19 15.58
N GLY A 60 -9.46 -0.79 16.03
CA GLY A 60 -9.89 -0.77 17.42
C GLY A 60 -10.90 0.33 17.77
N ARG A 61 -11.67 0.08 18.83
CA ARG A 61 -12.71 0.98 19.37
C ARG A 61 -12.17 2.18 20.15
N GLY A 62 -10.86 2.23 20.40
CA GLY A 62 -10.25 3.31 21.17
C GLY A 62 -10.65 4.70 20.65
N ALA A 63 -10.93 5.61 21.58
CA ALA A 63 -11.21 7.01 21.32
C ALA A 63 -9.94 7.71 20.83
N MET A 64 -9.55 7.39 19.60
CA MET A 64 -8.46 8.06 18.90
C MET A 64 -8.99 9.43 18.46
N PRO A 65 -8.32 10.55 18.87
CA PRO A 65 -8.68 11.89 18.43
C PRO A 65 -8.83 11.91 16.91
N SER A 66 -9.89 12.55 16.41
CA SER A 66 -10.10 12.66 14.96
C SER A 66 -8.84 13.26 14.33
N PHE A 67 -8.24 12.56 13.36
CA PHE A 67 -7.03 12.98 12.64
C PHE A 67 -7.10 14.43 12.13
N TYR A 68 -8.31 14.80 11.75
CA TYR A 68 -8.82 16.12 11.44
C TYR A 68 -10.32 16.06 11.71
N PRO A 69 -11.01 17.17 12.02
CA PRO A 69 -12.44 17.17 12.34
C PRO A 69 -13.37 16.72 11.19
N ARG A 70 -12.85 16.18 10.07
CA ARG A 70 -13.65 15.56 9.00
C ARG A 70 -12.75 14.76 8.06
N GLU A 71 -12.70 13.44 8.24
CA GLU A 71 -12.15 12.46 7.28
C GLU A 71 -12.80 12.58 5.88
N HIS A 72 -13.94 13.30 5.76
CA HIS A 72 -14.63 13.61 4.50
C HIS A 72 -14.71 15.11 4.14
N GLY A 73 -14.11 15.99 4.93
CA GLY A 73 -14.27 17.45 4.77
C GLY A 73 -13.00 18.28 4.89
N SER A 74 -11.88 17.68 5.28
CA SER A 74 -10.57 18.30 5.08
C SER A 74 -10.24 18.35 3.57
N LEU A 75 -9.45 19.34 3.15
CA LEU A 75 -8.98 19.44 1.76
C LEU A 75 -8.31 18.16 1.30
N SER A 76 -7.52 17.50 2.15
CA SER A 76 -6.88 16.21 1.87
C SER A 76 -7.87 15.07 1.64
N GLY A 77 -8.98 15.02 2.39
CA GLY A 77 -10.03 14.02 2.21
C GLY A 77 -10.86 14.29 0.94
N ARG A 78 -11.22 15.56 0.69
CA ARG A 78 -11.93 15.98 -0.53
C ARG A 78 -11.10 15.82 -1.79
N SER A 79 -9.78 16.00 -1.68
CA SER A 79 -8.86 15.82 -2.80
C SER A 79 -8.51 14.35 -3.06
N GLY A 80 -9.04 13.41 -2.27
CA GLY A 80 -8.71 11.99 -2.37
C GLY A 80 -7.27 11.64 -1.97
N ARG A 81 -6.52 12.55 -1.34
CA ARG A 81 -5.10 12.33 -0.95
C ARG A 81 -4.95 11.65 0.40
N LEU A 82 -6.01 11.65 1.19
CA LEU A 82 -6.11 10.92 2.44
C LEU A 82 -7.34 10.02 2.40
N VAL A 83 -7.13 8.72 2.51
CA VAL A 83 -8.18 7.72 2.64
C VAL A 83 -8.10 7.14 4.05
N ALA A 84 -9.16 7.30 4.83
CA ALA A 84 -9.26 6.72 6.16
C ALA A 84 -10.26 5.55 6.15
N SER A 85 -9.81 4.36 6.54
CA SER A 85 -10.66 3.19 6.77
C SER A 85 -10.71 2.91 8.26
N ARG A 86 -11.90 2.90 8.85
CA ARG A 86 -12.09 2.68 10.28
C ARG A 86 -12.69 1.31 10.54
N HIS A 87 -11.98 0.51 11.33
CA HIS A 87 -12.40 -0.80 11.80
C HIS A 87 -12.50 -0.79 13.33
N PRO A 88 -13.73 -0.83 13.90
CA PRO A 88 -13.92 -0.96 15.35
C PRO A 88 -13.29 -2.23 15.92
N GLU A 89 -13.33 -3.31 15.14
CA GLU A 89 -12.58 -4.55 15.35
C GLU A 89 -11.11 -4.39 14.98
N ASN A 90 -10.22 -5.12 15.66
CA ASN A 90 -8.82 -5.18 15.24
C ASN A 90 -8.69 -6.17 14.07
N VAL A 91 -8.63 -5.65 12.83
CA VAL A 91 -8.44 -6.51 11.63
C VAL A 91 -6.99 -7.01 11.47
N GLY A 92 -6.07 -6.48 12.26
CA GLY A 92 -4.64 -6.81 12.20
C GLY A 92 -3.90 -6.21 11.00
N ARG A 93 -2.56 -6.25 11.05
CA ARG A 93 -1.69 -5.63 10.05
C ARG A 93 -1.90 -6.17 8.64
N ARG A 94 -2.09 -7.49 8.48
CA ARG A 94 -2.24 -8.12 7.15
C ARG A 94 -3.51 -7.64 6.44
N ALA A 95 -4.61 -7.51 7.16
CA ALA A 95 -5.86 -7.00 6.58
C ALA A 95 -5.72 -5.52 6.21
N ALA A 96 -5.09 -4.70 7.07
CA ALA A 96 -4.81 -3.30 6.78
C ALA A 96 -3.96 -3.10 5.52
N VAL A 97 -2.88 -3.89 5.37
CA VAL A 97 -2.08 -3.89 4.15
C VAL A 97 -2.93 -4.31 2.95
N SER A 98 -3.77 -5.34 3.09
CA SER A 98 -4.64 -5.79 2.00
C SER A 98 -5.64 -4.71 1.55
N ILE A 99 -6.18 -3.90 2.46
CA ILE A 99 -7.06 -2.77 2.13
C ILE A 99 -6.31 -1.76 1.26
N GLY A 100 -5.12 -1.33 1.68
CA GLY A 100 -4.31 -0.38 0.92
C GLY A 100 -3.82 -0.93 -0.42
N SER A 101 -3.41 -2.20 -0.46
CA SER A 101 -3.03 -2.88 -1.71
C SER A 101 -4.20 -3.01 -2.68
N ARG A 102 -5.43 -3.24 -2.19
CA ARG A 102 -6.63 -3.26 -3.04
C ARG A 102 -6.89 -1.90 -3.68
N LEU A 103 -6.75 -0.82 -2.92
CA LEU A 103 -6.84 0.53 -3.49
C LEU A 103 -5.76 0.74 -4.56
N ALA A 104 -4.51 0.37 -4.28
CA ALA A 104 -3.40 0.48 -5.24
C ALA A 104 -3.70 -0.22 -6.57
N LEU A 105 -4.21 -1.46 -6.51
CA LEU A 105 -4.56 -2.25 -7.70
C LEU A 105 -5.79 -1.73 -8.45
N SER A 106 -6.60 -0.88 -7.84
CA SER A 106 -7.77 -0.25 -8.48
C SER A 106 -7.43 1.04 -9.24
N LEU A 107 -6.23 1.58 -9.03
CA LEU A 107 -5.76 2.82 -9.64
C LEU A 107 -4.86 2.52 -10.85
N PRO A 108 -4.67 3.48 -11.78
CA PRO A 108 -3.72 3.33 -12.88
C PRO A 108 -2.32 3.04 -12.36
N ARG A 109 -1.60 2.14 -13.04
CA ARG A 109 -0.26 1.69 -12.61
C ARG A 109 0.77 2.81 -12.70
N GLU A 110 0.56 3.72 -13.63
CA GLU A 110 1.35 4.93 -13.84
C GLU A 110 1.25 5.87 -12.63
N GLU A 111 0.10 5.85 -11.94
CA GLU A 111 -0.13 6.63 -10.72
C GLU A 111 0.42 5.92 -9.47
N VAL A 112 0.25 4.59 -9.37
CA VAL A 112 0.65 3.80 -8.20
C VAL A 112 1.56 2.64 -8.59
N LEU A 113 2.84 2.96 -8.83
CA LEU A 113 3.84 1.96 -9.22
C LEU A 113 4.25 1.02 -8.07
N PHE A 114 4.21 1.48 -6.82
CA PHE A 114 4.53 0.68 -5.65
C PHE A 114 3.75 1.12 -4.43
N VAL A 115 3.68 0.26 -3.42
CA VAL A 115 3.03 0.55 -2.14
C VAL A 115 4.07 0.56 -1.04
N PHE A 116 4.17 1.66 -0.30
CA PHE A 116 5.01 1.74 0.89
C PHE A 116 4.18 1.44 2.14
N VAL A 117 4.56 0.42 2.90
CA VAL A 117 3.88 0.04 4.15
C VAL A 117 4.76 0.42 5.32
N ALA A 118 4.26 1.25 6.22
CA ALA A 118 4.96 1.60 7.46
C ALA A 118 4.06 1.37 8.67
N ASN A 119 4.66 0.91 9.76
CA ASN A 119 4.04 1.05 11.07
C ASN A 119 4.27 2.49 11.56
N SER A 120 3.37 2.99 12.37
CA SER A 120 3.38 4.35 12.92
C SER A 120 4.52 4.63 13.91
N ASP A 121 5.09 3.60 14.51
CA ASP A 121 6.18 3.66 15.49
C ASP A 121 7.59 3.66 14.88
N VAL A 122 7.70 3.58 13.55
CA VAL A 122 8.99 3.50 12.87
C VAL A 122 9.64 4.87 12.75
N LYS A 123 10.93 4.95 13.08
CA LYS A 123 11.79 6.09 12.73
C LYS A 123 12.60 5.76 11.47
N LEU A 124 12.28 6.43 10.38
CA LEU A 124 13.04 6.33 9.13
C LEU A 124 14.28 7.21 9.22
N SER A 125 15.44 6.72 8.76
CA SER A 125 16.62 7.58 8.67
C SER A 125 16.40 8.63 7.57
N PRO A 126 16.89 9.87 7.74
CA PRO A 126 16.67 10.94 6.77
C PRO A 126 17.12 10.60 5.34
N GLY A 127 18.17 9.77 5.19
CA GLY A 127 18.67 9.34 3.88
C GLY A 127 17.96 8.14 3.25
N LEU A 128 17.08 7.43 3.99
CA LEU A 128 16.45 6.21 3.48
C LEU A 128 15.44 6.53 2.38
N LEU A 129 14.56 7.50 2.63
CA LEU A 129 13.46 7.81 1.73
C LEU A 129 13.82 8.79 0.60
N SER A 130 15.01 9.39 0.61
CA SER A 130 15.43 10.28 -0.47
C SER A 130 15.73 9.54 -1.77
N ASN A 131 16.29 8.33 -1.67
CA ASN A 131 16.66 7.52 -2.84
C ASN A 131 15.65 6.40 -3.11
N LEU A 132 15.00 5.88 -2.07
CA LEU A 132 14.11 4.73 -2.16
C LEU A 132 13.05 4.86 -3.28
N PRO A 133 12.29 5.97 -3.41
CA PRO A 133 11.28 6.07 -4.47
C PRO A 133 11.86 5.94 -5.88
N ARG A 134 13.05 6.51 -6.11
CA ARG A 134 13.74 6.42 -7.39
C ARG A 134 14.24 5.01 -7.65
N ASP A 135 14.87 4.39 -6.66
CA ASP A 135 15.44 3.05 -6.76
C ASP A 135 14.35 2.00 -6.99
N VAL A 136 13.22 2.12 -6.28
CA VAL A 136 12.04 1.25 -6.47
C VAL A 136 11.52 1.40 -7.89
N ARG A 137 11.31 2.63 -8.37
CA ARG A 137 10.80 2.86 -9.74
C ARG A 137 11.70 2.24 -10.79
N GLU A 138 13.01 2.41 -10.68
CA GLU A 138 13.96 1.84 -11.63
C GLU A 138 13.93 0.31 -11.60
N THR A 139 13.83 -0.28 -10.40
CA THR A 139 13.80 -1.74 -10.22
C THR A 139 12.49 -2.34 -10.73
N THR A 140 11.35 -1.68 -10.56
CA THR A 140 10.02 -2.19 -10.91
C THR A 140 9.49 -1.70 -12.25
N ARG A 141 10.26 -0.89 -13.01
CA ARG A 141 9.81 -0.30 -14.30
C ARG A 141 9.28 -1.31 -15.31
N HIS A 142 9.77 -2.54 -15.25
CA HIS A 142 9.43 -3.63 -16.17
C HIS A 142 8.35 -4.59 -15.63
N ASP A 143 7.83 -4.33 -14.42
CA ASP A 143 6.88 -5.24 -13.76
C ASP A 143 5.47 -5.16 -14.36
N ALA A 144 5.17 -4.12 -15.15
CA ALA A 144 3.87 -3.96 -15.81
C ALA A 144 3.52 -5.19 -16.67
N ALA A 145 4.46 -5.65 -17.49
CA ALA A 145 4.27 -6.83 -18.33
C ALA A 145 4.06 -8.11 -17.50
N ARG A 146 4.73 -8.23 -16.35
CA ARG A 146 4.53 -9.36 -15.42
C ARG A 146 3.13 -9.32 -14.81
N MET A 147 2.65 -8.15 -14.42
CA MET A 147 1.31 -7.94 -13.89
C MET A 147 0.23 -8.26 -14.92
N ASP A 148 0.42 -7.87 -16.19
CA ASP A 148 -0.49 -8.23 -17.30
C ASP A 148 -0.51 -9.74 -17.56
N ALA A 149 0.67 -10.38 -17.58
CA ALA A 149 0.76 -11.82 -17.72
C ALA A 149 0.05 -12.56 -16.58
N LEU A 150 0.20 -12.10 -15.34
CA LEU A 150 -0.52 -12.66 -14.19
C LEU A 150 -2.03 -12.43 -14.29
N ALA A 151 -2.48 -11.25 -14.72
CA ALA A 151 -3.90 -10.98 -14.91
C ALA A 151 -4.51 -11.88 -15.99
N ALA A 152 -3.80 -12.10 -17.09
CA ALA A 152 -4.20 -12.99 -18.17
C ALA A 152 -4.19 -14.48 -17.75
N GLU A 153 -3.19 -14.91 -16.98
CA GLU A 153 -3.12 -16.25 -16.37
C GLU A 153 -4.34 -16.46 -15.48
N VAL A 154 -4.56 -15.56 -14.52
CA VAL A 154 -5.69 -15.57 -13.59
C VAL A 154 -7.03 -15.60 -14.33
N ALA A 155 -7.21 -14.81 -15.40
CA ALA A 155 -8.47 -14.76 -16.14
C ALA A 155 -8.88 -16.12 -16.75
N ASN A 156 -7.89 -16.97 -17.10
CA ASN A 156 -8.09 -18.23 -17.81
C ASN A 156 -7.78 -19.47 -16.95
N GLU A 157 -7.42 -19.29 -15.68
CA GLU A 157 -6.88 -20.38 -14.86
C GLU A 157 -7.95 -21.40 -14.40
N PRO A 158 -7.67 -22.71 -14.52
CA PRO A 158 -8.45 -23.76 -13.86
C PRO A 158 -8.13 -23.85 -12.36
N SER A 159 -9.16 -24.07 -11.52
CA SER A 159 -9.01 -24.19 -10.05
C SER A 159 -8.47 -25.55 -9.60
N GLU A 160 -7.29 -25.95 -10.05
CA GLU A 160 -6.76 -27.30 -9.83
C GLU A 160 -6.38 -27.58 -8.37
N CYS A 161 -6.06 -26.53 -7.62
CA CYS A 161 -5.31 -26.64 -6.38
C CYS A 161 -6.14 -26.46 -5.10
N SER A 162 -7.40 -26.07 -5.25
CA SER A 162 -8.37 -26.09 -4.16
C SER A 162 -9.24 -27.35 -4.26
N PRO A 163 -9.09 -28.35 -3.36
CA PRO A 163 -9.82 -29.62 -3.45
C PRO A 163 -11.36 -29.45 -3.40
N VAL A 164 -11.86 -28.37 -2.79
CA VAL A 164 -13.29 -28.01 -2.75
C VAL A 164 -13.81 -27.54 -4.12
N LEU A 165 -12.93 -27.05 -4.99
CA LEU A 165 -13.26 -26.43 -6.28
C LEU A 165 -13.14 -27.38 -7.48
N ARG A 166 -12.65 -28.60 -7.27
CA ARG A 166 -12.63 -29.70 -8.28
C ARG A 166 -14.02 -30.06 -8.82
N ARG A 167 -15.10 -29.51 -8.25
CA ARG A 167 -16.48 -29.57 -8.76
C ARG A 167 -16.85 -28.45 -9.76
N GLY A 168 -15.87 -27.83 -10.43
CA GLY A 168 -16.10 -26.81 -11.45
C GLY A 168 -16.32 -25.39 -10.91
N LEU A 169 -16.00 -25.14 -9.63
CA LEU A 169 -16.08 -23.81 -9.04
C LEU A 169 -14.75 -23.06 -9.29
N ARG A 170 -14.82 -21.78 -9.67
CA ARG A 170 -13.62 -20.95 -9.82
C ARG A 170 -13.03 -20.58 -8.46
N VAL A 171 -11.70 -20.45 -8.35
CA VAL A 171 -11.01 -19.94 -7.14
C VAL A 171 -11.71 -18.66 -6.69
N PRO A 172 -12.25 -18.59 -5.45
CA PRO A 172 -12.77 -17.35 -4.91
C PRO A 172 -11.64 -16.34 -4.93
N ARG A 173 -11.76 -15.29 -5.73
CA ARG A 173 -10.80 -14.18 -5.79
C ARG A 173 -11.48 -12.95 -5.24
N SER A 174 -10.80 -12.25 -4.34
CA SER A 174 -11.30 -10.97 -3.86
C SER A 174 -11.43 -10.03 -5.05
N ARG A 175 -12.64 -9.57 -5.35
CA ARG A 175 -12.84 -8.43 -6.23
C ARG A 175 -12.48 -7.15 -5.46
N VAL A 176 -12.22 -6.07 -6.18
CA VAL A 176 -11.95 -4.74 -5.59
C VAL A 176 -13.09 -4.28 -4.65
N LYS A 177 -14.31 -4.79 -4.86
CA LYS A 177 -15.51 -4.48 -4.06
C LYS A 177 -15.82 -5.48 -2.91
N ASP A 178 -14.99 -6.50 -2.69
CA ASP A 178 -15.24 -7.51 -1.65
C ASP A 178 -14.53 -7.19 -0.34
N ASP A 179 -15.29 -7.12 0.76
CA ASP A 179 -14.79 -6.88 2.13
C ASP A 179 -14.16 -8.12 2.80
N ARG A 180 -14.07 -9.25 2.09
CA ARG A 180 -13.64 -10.55 2.65
C ARG A 180 -12.13 -10.79 2.58
N LEU A 181 -11.69 -11.77 3.38
CA LEU A 181 -10.31 -12.26 3.53
C LEU A 181 -9.65 -12.54 2.18
N SER A 182 -8.46 -11.99 2.01
CA SER A 182 -7.70 -11.92 0.77
C SER A 182 -7.29 -13.29 0.24
N THR A 183 -7.83 -13.65 -0.92
CA THR A 183 -7.12 -14.41 -1.95
C THR A 183 -6.61 -13.38 -2.96
N SER A 184 -5.29 -13.29 -3.10
CA SER A 184 -4.64 -12.26 -3.90
C SER A 184 -5.22 -12.20 -5.32
N ALA A 185 -5.66 -11.01 -5.74
CA ALA A 185 -6.41 -10.80 -6.98
C ALA A 185 -5.64 -11.23 -8.24
N LEU A 186 -4.31 -11.18 -8.20
CA LEU A 186 -3.40 -11.51 -9.30
C LEU A 186 -2.50 -12.71 -9.00
N LEU A 187 -2.74 -13.43 -7.89
CA LEU A 187 -1.97 -14.64 -7.60
C LEU A 187 -2.69 -15.84 -8.23
N SER A 188 -2.02 -16.46 -9.19
CA SER A 188 -2.52 -17.69 -9.79
C SER A 188 -2.53 -18.83 -8.75
N ASP A 189 -3.51 -19.72 -8.86
CA ASP A 189 -3.68 -20.94 -8.08
C ASP A 189 -2.42 -21.82 -8.12
N ARG A 190 -1.76 -21.89 -9.29
CA ARG A 190 -0.44 -22.53 -9.41
C ARG A 190 0.59 -21.94 -8.44
N ILE A 191 0.68 -20.61 -8.34
CA ILE A 191 1.61 -19.95 -7.41
C ILE A 191 1.16 -20.12 -5.97
N HIS A 192 -0.15 -20.12 -5.71
CA HIS A 192 -0.70 -20.36 -4.37
C HIS A 192 -0.25 -21.72 -3.81
N CYS A 193 -0.22 -22.74 -4.65
CA CYS A 193 0.21 -24.08 -4.30
C CYS A 193 1.69 -24.39 -4.53
N ALA A 194 2.42 -23.50 -5.19
CA ALA A 194 3.83 -23.73 -5.43
C ALA A 194 4.58 -23.85 -4.09
N SER A 195 5.58 -24.73 -4.08
CA SER A 195 6.52 -24.82 -2.96
C SER A 195 7.18 -23.46 -2.70
N ALA A 196 7.77 -23.27 -1.51
CA ALA A 196 8.49 -22.04 -1.20
C ALA A 196 9.51 -21.66 -2.30
N LYS A 197 10.29 -22.66 -2.76
CA LYS A 197 11.26 -22.51 -3.86
C LYS A 197 10.59 -22.19 -5.21
N GLY A 198 9.43 -22.77 -5.49
CA GLY A 198 8.67 -22.47 -6.70
C GLY A 198 8.15 -21.03 -6.72
N ARG A 199 7.66 -20.53 -5.58
CA ARG A 199 7.23 -19.14 -5.41
C ARG A 199 8.40 -18.17 -5.54
N GLU A 200 9.53 -18.47 -4.90
CA GLU A 200 10.75 -17.67 -5.03
C GLU A 200 11.22 -17.58 -6.48
N THR A 201 11.25 -18.70 -7.20
CA THR A 201 11.65 -18.73 -8.61
C THR A 201 10.73 -17.87 -9.47
N ALA A 202 9.41 -17.96 -9.26
CA ALA A 202 8.40 -17.23 -10.04
C ALA A 202 8.48 -15.69 -9.89
N PHE A 203 9.09 -15.19 -8.82
CA PHE A 203 9.26 -13.76 -8.54
C PHE A 203 10.73 -13.34 -8.38
N SER A 204 11.68 -14.22 -8.71
CA SER A 204 13.12 -13.99 -8.51
C SER A 204 13.67 -12.71 -9.15
N ARG A 205 13.03 -12.25 -10.24
CA ARG A 205 13.38 -10.99 -10.94
C ARG A 205 12.55 -9.77 -10.52
N HIS A 206 11.57 -9.97 -9.64
CA HIS A 206 10.58 -8.97 -9.22
C HIS A 206 10.60 -8.73 -7.69
N TYR A 207 11.53 -9.38 -6.99
CA TYR A 207 11.79 -9.11 -5.58
C TYR A 207 12.90 -8.06 -5.48
N GLY A 208 12.61 -6.95 -4.80
CA GLY A 208 13.62 -6.01 -4.34
C GLY A 208 13.93 -6.28 -2.87
N HIS A 209 15.12 -6.79 -2.55
CA HIS A 209 15.62 -6.70 -1.18
C HIS A 209 16.09 -5.27 -0.97
N PHE A 210 15.32 -4.48 -0.23
CA PHE A 210 15.79 -3.18 0.24
C PHE A 210 16.72 -3.42 1.44
N CYS A 211 17.98 -3.74 1.15
CA CYS A 211 19.03 -3.78 2.17
C CYS A 211 19.43 -2.33 2.48
N ALA A 212 18.90 -1.77 3.56
CA ALA A 212 19.49 -0.58 4.17
C ALA A 212 20.81 -1.01 4.83
N TYR A 213 21.90 -0.98 4.07
CA TYR A 213 23.23 -1.06 4.66
C TYR A 213 23.43 0.20 5.51
N HIS A 214 23.24 0.07 6.83
CA HIS A 214 23.79 1.04 7.75
C HIS A 214 25.30 1.00 7.58
N LYS A 215 25.89 2.03 6.96
CA LYS A 215 27.32 2.27 7.13
C LYS A 215 27.53 2.55 8.61
N SER A 216 28.11 1.59 9.32
CA SER A 216 28.69 1.82 10.64
C SER A 216 29.66 2.99 10.50
N SER A 217 29.43 4.06 11.28
CA SER A 217 30.43 5.12 11.45
C SER A 217 31.57 4.64 12.33
#